data_AF-A0A2N3VA64-F1
#
_entry.id   AF-A0A2N3VA64-F1
#
_cell.length_a   1.000
_cell.length_b   1.000
_cell.length_c   1.000
_cell.angle_alpha   90.00
_cell.angle_beta   90.00
_cell.angle_gamma   90.00
#
_symmetry.space_group_name_H-M   'P 1'
#
loop_
_entity.id
_entity.type
_entity.pdbx_description
1 polymer ?
#
loop_
_entity_poly.entity_id
_entity_poly.type
_entity_poly.pdbx_seq_one_letter_code
_entity_poly.pdbx_strand_id
1 'polypeptide(L)'
;MVVLETKSKSGEVAAIVTVCLAGVAAAANLVGAVILVRSFLNDPGELDDSLTLFAALGALVSMFAFAYGSLLLARRDDIGRWVIVVAAGAQLALGVLGLLATLVNYDSGYGIHWFDSEPVVRSILIGLGGVPGTVTAIVNHSWAAALSATVFGGLVLLCAALPWTAAYTLARPVEVVGPNV
;
A
#
# COMPACT_ATOMS: atom_id res chain seq x y z
N MET A 1 -5.03 32.15 -22.01
CA MET A 1 -3.86 31.27 -22.19
C MET A 1 -3.23 30.82 -20.86
N VAL A 2 -3.20 31.66 -19.81
CA VAL A 2 -2.61 31.36 -18.48
C VAL A 2 -3.25 30.18 -17.71
N VAL A 3 -4.55 29.91 -17.91
CA VAL A 3 -5.31 28.88 -17.16
C VAL A 3 -4.95 27.44 -17.59
N LEU A 4 -4.54 27.23 -18.85
CA LEU A 4 -4.15 25.91 -19.35
C LEU A 4 -2.74 25.53 -18.86
N GLU A 5 -1.84 26.51 -18.83
CA GLU A 5 -0.44 26.30 -18.46
C GLU A 5 -0.27 25.97 -16.97
N THR A 6 -1.07 26.59 -16.11
CA THR A 6 -1.10 26.32 -14.66
C THR A 6 -1.71 24.96 -14.33
N LYS A 7 -2.81 24.58 -15.00
CA LYS A 7 -3.44 23.25 -14.83
C LYS A 7 -2.51 22.11 -15.24
N SER A 8 -1.73 22.28 -16.30
CA SER A 8 -0.73 21.29 -16.74
C SER A 8 0.34 21.06 -15.66
N LYS A 9 0.90 22.14 -15.09
CA LYS A 9 1.92 22.05 -14.04
C LYS A 9 1.39 21.43 -12.74
N SER A 10 0.18 21.80 -12.31
CA SER A 10 -0.42 21.21 -11.10
C SER A 10 -0.75 19.72 -11.27
N GLY A 11 -1.21 19.30 -12.46
CA GLY A 11 -1.46 17.89 -12.76
C GLY A 11 -0.17 17.05 -12.77
N GLU A 12 0.90 17.56 -13.37
CA GLU A 12 2.22 16.90 -13.36
C GLU A 12 2.77 16.71 -11.95
N VAL A 13 2.71 17.75 -11.10
CA VAL A 13 3.16 17.65 -9.71
C VAL A 13 2.32 16.64 -8.93
N ALA A 14 1.00 16.67 -9.06
CA ALA A 14 0.11 15.73 -8.37
C ALA A 14 0.37 14.27 -8.80
N ALA A 15 0.62 14.04 -10.10
CA ALA A 15 0.96 12.73 -10.62
C ALA A 15 2.32 12.23 -10.11
N ILE A 16 3.36 13.09 -10.13
CA ILE A 16 4.70 12.74 -9.60
C ILE A 16 4.59 12.38 -8.12
N VAL A 17 3.92 13.19 -7.30
CA VAL A 17 3.73 12.91 -5.87
C VAL A 17 3.00 11.58 -5.69
N THR A 18 1.94 11.33 -6.45
CA THR A 18 1.19 10.06 -6.40
C THR A 18 2.08 8.86 -6.75
N VAL A 19 2.87 8.96 -7.82
CA VAL A 19 3.82 7.92 -8.25
C VAL A 19 4.89 7.67 -7.20
N CYS A 20 5.46 8.72 -6.60
CA CYS A 20 6.46 8.57 -5.55
C CYS A 20 5.88 7.90 -4.30
N LEU A 21 4.69 8.33 -3.84
CA LEU A 21 4.04 7.74 -2.67
C LEU A 21 3.65 6.28 -2.93
N ALA A 22 3.09 5.97 -4.10
CA ALA A 22 2.78 4.60 -4.49
C ALA A 22 4.04 3.74 -4.61
N GLY A 23 5.15 4.28 -5.14
CA GLY A 23 6.44 3.60 -5.18
C GLY A 23 6.98 3.26 -3.79
N VAL A 24 6.86 4.18 -2.82
CA VAL A 24 7.21 3.91 -1.42
C VAL A 24 6.26 2.86 -0.82
N ALA A 25 4.96 2.87 -1.15
CA ALA A 25 4.02 1.84 -0.73
C ALA A 25 4.42 0.45 -1.25
N ALA A 26 4.84 0.37 -2.51
CA ALA A 26 5.30 -0.86 -3.13
C ALA A 26 6.56 -1.38 -2.42
N ALA A 27 7.53 -0.52 -2.17
CA ALA A 27 8.76 -0.87 -1.45
C ALA A 27 8.46 -1.34 -0.02
N ALA A 28 7.57 -0.65 0.70
CA ALA A 28 7.17 -1.02 2.05
C ALA A 28 6.51 -2.42 2.10
N ASN A 29 5.60 -2.70 1.17
CA ASN A 29 5.00 -4.04 1.05
C ASN A 29 6.04 -5.12 0.70
N LEU A 30 6.98 -4.82 -0.20
CA LEU A 30 8.06 -5.76 -0.54
C LEU A 30 8.96 -6.06 0.66
N VAL A 31 9.41 -5.02 1.36
CA VAL A 31 10.26 -5.16 2.55
C VAL A 31 9.53 -5.94 3.64
N GLY A 32 8.25 -5.63 3.88
CA GLY A 32 7.42 -6.39 4.82
C GLY A 32 7.32 -7.87 4.47
N ALA A 33 7.10 -8.19 3.18
CA ALA A 33 7.05 -9.57 2.70
C ALA A 33 8.39 -10.30 2.89
N VAL A 34 9.50 -9.65 2.53
CA VAL A 34 10.86 -10.24 2.65
C VAL A 34 11.21 -10.51 4.11
N ILE A 35 10.92 -9.57 5.01
CA ILE A 35 11.19 -9.76 6.45
C ILE A 35 10.34 -10.92 6.98
N LEU A 36 9.04 -10.95 6.65
CA LEU A 36 8.13 -11.99 7.10
C LEU A 36 8.57 -13.39 6.63
N VAL A 37 8.84 -13.54 5.32
CA VAL A 37 9.32 -14.82 4.76
C VAL A 37 10.67 -15.21 5.37
N ARG A 38 11.57 -14.25 5.59
CA ARG A 38 12.86 -14.53 6.23
C ARG A 38 12.69 -14.99 7.67
N SER A 39 11.81 -14.36 8.46
CA SER A 39 11.51 -14.81 9.82
C SER A 39 10.98 -16.24 9.82
N PHE A 40 10.00 -16.52 8.95
CA PHE A 40 9.41 -17.85 8.79
C PHE A 40 10.43 -18.94 8.45
N LEU A 41 11.37 -18.66 7.55
CA LEU A 41 12.40 -19.63 7.17
C LEU A 41 13.45 -19.88 8.26
N ASN A 42 13.67 -18.93 9.17
CA ASN A 42 14.64 -19.07 10.24
C ASN A 42 14.05 -19.80 11.46
N ASP A 43 12.79 -19.52 11.79
CA ASP A 43 12.07 -20.20 12.88
C ASP A 43 10.59 -20.42 12.53
N PRO A 44 10.25 -21.55 11.89
CA PRO A 44 8.87 -21.86 11.48
C PRO A 44 7.92 -22.05 12.66
N GLY A 45 8.44 -22.36 13.86
CA GLY A 45 7.61 -22.57 15.05
C GLY A 45 7.11 -21.27 15.69
N GLU A 46 7.66 -20.13 15.28
CA GLU A 46 7.39 -18.80 15.86
C GLU A 46 6.18 -18.10 15.23
N LEU A 47 5.73 -18.54 14.06
CA LEU A 47 4.70 -17.89 13.25
C LEU A 47 3.60 -18.87 12.84
N ASP A 48 2.35 -18.40 12.79
CA ASP A 48 1.28 -19.14 12.13
C ASP A 48 1.55 -19.25 10.62
N ASP A 49 1.79 -20.47 10.13
CA ASP A 49 2.08 -20.81 8.72
C ASP A 49 1.08 -20.17 7.74
N SER A 50 -0.20 -20.26 8.05
CA SER A 50 -1.27 -19.86 7.16
C SER A 50 -1.39 -18.34 7.08
N LEU A 51 -1.32 -17.67 8.24
CA LEU A 51 -1.35 -16.22 8.32
C LEU A 51 -0.13 -15.59 7.66
N THR A 52 1.03 -16.21 7.85
CA THR A 52 2.30 -15.81 7.21
C THR A 52 2.21 -15.88 5.70
N LEU A 53 1.70 -17.00 5.16
CA LEU A 53 1.52 -17.18 3.73
C LEU A 53 0.57 -16.12 3.14
N PHE A 54 -0.60 -15.91 3.74
CA PHE A 54 -1.57 -14.93 3.24
C PHE A 54 -1.08 -13.49 3.36
N ALA A 55 -0.41 -13.13 4.45
CA ALA A 55 0.18 -11.81 4.62
C ALA A 55 1.28 -11.53 3.59
N ALA A 56 2.16 -12.52 3.33
CA ALA A 56 3.21 -12.40 2.31
C ALA A 56 2.62 -12.30 0.89
N LEU A 57 1.64 -13.14 0.54
CA LEU A 57 0.97 -13.08 -0.76
C LEU A 57 0.22 -11.76 -0.95
N GLY A 58 -0.51 -11.30 0.08
CA GLY A 58 -1.20 -10.01 0.06
C GLY A 58 -0.23 -8.86 -0.13
N ALA A 59 0.92 -8.89 0.56
CA ALA A 59 1.99 -7.90 0.39
C ALA A 59 2.53 -7.87 -1.05
N LEU A 60 2.79 -9.04 -1.64
CA LEU A 60 3.28 -9.12 -3.01
C LEU A 60 2.25 -8.59 -4.02
N VAL A 61 0.97 -8.94 -3.85
CA VAL A 61 -0.12 -8.42 -4.68
C VAL A 61 -0.21 -6.90 -4.56
N SER A 62 -0.15 -6.35 -3.34
CA SER A 62 -0.14 -4.90 -3.11
C SER A 62 1.09 -4.23 -3.72
N MET A 63 2.27 -4.82 -3.59
CA MET A 63 3.50 -4.35 -4.22
C MET A 63 3.33 -4.24 -5.74
N PHE A 64 2.86 -5.31 -6.38
CA PHE A 64 2.64 -5.31 -7.82
C PHE A 64 1.57 -4.30 -8.23
N ALA A 65 0.46 -4.19 -7.50
CA ALA A 65 -0.58 -3.21 -7.79
C ALA A 65 -0.05 -1.78 -7.74
N PHE A 66 0.68 -1.41 -6.68
CA PHE A 66 1.26 -0.07 -6.56
C PHE A 66 2.37 0.19 -7.59
N ALA A 67 3.26 -0.77 -7.86
CA ALA A 67 4.33 -0.61 -8.84
C ALA A 67 3.77 -0.51 -10.27
N TYR A 68 2.83 -1.38 -10.63
CA TYR A 68 2.19 -1.39 -11.94
C TYR A 68 1.31 -0.15 -12.14
N GLY A 69 0.51 0.21 -11.14
CA GLY A 69 -0.30 1.43 -11.15
C GLY A 69 0.56 2.69 -11.31
N SER A 70 1.71 2.74 -10.62
CA SER A 70 2.69 3.84 -10.74
C SER A 70 3.29 3.93 -12.14
N LEU A 71 3.67 2.79 -12.73
CA LEU A 71 4.20 2.73 -14.09
C LEU A 71 3.18 3.22 -15.11
N LEU A 72 1.93 2.76 -15.00
CA LEU A 72 0.83 3.18 -15.87
C LEU A 72 0.49 4.66 -15.70
N LEU A 73 0.41 5.14 -14.45
CA LEU A 73 0.16 6.55 -14.17
C LEU A 73 1.28 7.43 -14.74
N ALA A 74 2.55 7.05 -14.61
CA ALA A 74 3.68 7.76 -15.22
C ALA A 74 3.60 7.82 -16.76
N ARG A 75 2.90 6.86 -17.38
CA ARG A 75 2.59 6.83 -18.83
C ARG A 75 1.30 7.59 -19.18
N ARG A 76 0.73 8.35 -18.24
CA ARG A 76 -0.57 9.07 -18.36
C ARG A 76 -1.76 8.15 -18.62
N ASP A 77 -1.70 6.89 -18.18
CA ASP A 77 -2.83 5.95 -18.29
C ASP A 77 -3.75 6.06 -17.08
N ASP A 78 -5.04 6.32 -17.30
CA ASP A 78 -6.04 6.43 -16.24
C ASP A 78 -6.27 5.12 -15.49
N ILE A 79 -6.03 3.98 -16.15
CA ILE A 79 -6.08 2.66 -15.49
C ILE A 79 -5.07 2.62 -14.35
N GLY A 80 -3.89 3.22 -14.53
CA GLY A 80 -2.87 3.29 -13.49
C GLY A 80 -3.35 4.01 -12.24
N ARG A 81 -4.06 5.15 -12.42
CA ARG A 81 -4.68 5.91 -11.33
C ARG A 81 -5.69 5.06 -10.57
N TRP A 82 -6.58 4.36 -11.26
CA TRP A 82 -7.59 3.51 -10.62
C TRP A 82 -7.00 2.32 -9.87
N VAL A 83 -5.98 1.68 -10.43
CA VAL A 83 -5.25 0.60 -9.74
C VAL A 83 -4.66 1.10 -8.42
N ILE A 84 -4.03 2.28 -8.42
CA ILE A 84 -3.50 2.90 -7.19
C ILE A 84 -4.64 3.22 -6.20
N VAL A 85 -5.77 3.77 -6.66
CA VAL A 85 -6.93 4.08 -5.81
C VAL A 85 -7.46 2.81 -5.12
N VAL A 86 -7.64 1.72 -5.86
CA VAL A 86 -8.13 0.45 -5.31
C VAL A 86 -7.13 -0.13 -4.32
N ALA A 87 -5.84 -0.18 -4.67
CA ALA A 87 -4.79 -0.70 -3.79
C ALA A 87 -4.65 0.12 -2.50
N ALA A 88 -4.67 1.46 -2.61
CA ALA A 88 -4.60 2.37 -1.48
C ALA A 88 -5.85 2.28 -0.60
N GLY A 89 -7.03 2.16 -1.21
CA GLY A 89 -8.29 1.94 -0.50
C GLY A 89 -8.29 0.63 0.29
N ALA A 90 -7.80 -0.46 -0.30
CA ALA A 90 -7.66 -1.74 0.39
C ALA A 90 -6.68 -1.64 1.56
N GLN A 91 -5.51 -1.03 1.36
CA GLN A 91 -4.52 -0.84 2.43
C GLN A 91 -5.07 0.06 3.56
N LEU A 92 -5.79 1.12 3.23
CA LEU A 92 -6.45 1.99 4.21
C LEU A 92 -7.51 1.22 5.00
N ALA A 93 -8.35 0.44 4.33
CA ALA A 93 -9.39 -0.36 4.98
C ALA A 93 -8.79 -1.37 5.96
N LEU A 94 -7.73 -2.08 5.55
CA LEU A 94 -6.97 -2.94 6.44
C LEU A 94 -6.42 -2.16 7.63
N GLY A 95 -5.80 -1.00 7.41
CA GLY A 95 -5.23 -0.17 8.48
C GLY A 95 -6.28 0.26 9.50
N VAL A 96 -7.48 0.66 9.04
CA VAL A 96 -8.63 0.97 9.89
C VAL A 96 -9.09 -0.24 10.69
N LEU A 97 -9.14 -1.44 10.08
CA LEU A 97 -9.44 -2.68 10.81
C LEU A 97 -8.39 -2.96 11.89
N GLY A 98 -7.11 -2.74 11.61
CA GLY A 98 -6.03 -2.82 12.60
C GLY A 98 -6.19 -1.82 13.75
N LEU A 99 -6.59 -0.58 13.45
CA LEU A 99 -6.89 0.44 14.47
C LEU A 99 -8.07 0.02 15.35
N LEU A 100 -9.15 -0.50 14.74
CA LEU A 100 -10.33 -0.96 15.47
C LEU A 100 -10.00 -2.16 16.36
N ALA A 101 -9.27 -3.15 15.83
CA ALA A 101 -8.82 -4.33 16.59
C ALA A 101 -7.93 -3.92 17.77
N THR A 102 -7.04 -2.95 17.56
CA THR A 102 -6.20 -2.39 18.63
C THR A 102 -7.02 -1.62 19.67
N LEU A 103 -8.00 -0.81 19.23
CA LEU A 103 -8.84 0.00 20.12
C LEU A 103 -9.68 -0.86 21.08
N VAL A 104 -10.19 -1.99 20.60
CA VAL A 104 -11.03 -2.90 21.41
C VAL A 104 -10.23 -3.99 22.12
N ASN A 105 -8.90 -4.00 22.01
CA ASN A 105 -8.02 -5.08 22.47
C ASN A 105 -8.54 -6.47 22.02
N TYR A 106 -8.82 -6.58 20.73
CA TYR A 106 -9.38 -7.80 20.14
C TYR A 106 -8.39 -8.97 20.22
N ASP A 107 -8.60 -9.87 21.17
CA ASP A 107 -7.91 -11.17 21.18
C ASP A 107 -8.74 -12.20 20.41
N SER A 108 -8.13 -12.85 19.43
CA SER A 108 -8.81 -13.88 18.65
C SER A 108 -9.15 -15.12 19.49
N GLY A 109 -8.49 -15.33 20.63
CA GLY A 109 -8.68 -16.50 21.49
C GLY A 109 -8.26 -17.84 20.87
N TYR A 110 -7.78 -17.82 19.61
CA TYR A 110 -7.29 -18.98 18.87
C TYR A 110 -5.76 -19.18 18.99
N GLY A 111 -5.06 -18.38 19.80
CA GLY A 111 -3.62 -18.48 20.01
C GLY A 111 -2.76 -18.01 18.82
N ILE A 112 -3.36 -17.27 17.87
CA ILE A 112 -2.65 -16.69 16.74
C ILE A 112 -1.85 -15.48 17.25
N HIS A 113 -0.59 -15.72 17.62
CA HIS A 113 0.37 -14.68 17.95
C HIS A 113 1.48 -14.67 16.89
N TRP A 114 1.91 -13.48 16.47
CA TRP A 114 2.97 -13.33 15.47
C TRP A 114 4.36 -13.62 16.07
N PHE A 115 4.49 -13.49 17.39
CA PHE A 115 5.70 -13.80 18.15
C PHE A 115 5.25 -14.22 19.56
N ASP A 116 5.73 -15.37 20.04
CA ASP A 116 5.32 -15.94 21.33
C ASP A 116 5.88 -15.15 22.54
N SER A 117 6.96 -14.37 22.35
CA SER A 117 7.56 -13.54 23.42
C SER A 117 8.59 -12.45 23.02
N GLU A 118 8.71 -12.03 21.75
CA GLU A 118 9.81 -11.14 21.31
C GLU A 118 9.55 -9.61 21.41
N PRO A 119 10.61 -8.78 21.58
CA PRO A 119 10.51 -7.35 21.85
C PRO A 119 10.04 -6.55 20.63
N VAL A 120 9.16 -5.59 20.91
CA VAL A 120 8.46 -4.59 20.06
C VAL A 120 9.25 -4.03 18.85
N VAL A 121 10.58 -4.08 18.86
CA VAL A 121 11.48 -3.53 17.84
C VAL A 121 11.46 -4.31 16.52
N ARG A 122 11.39 -5.65 16.54
CA ARG A 122 11.29 -6.47 15.31
C ARG A 122 9.96 -6.27 14.61
N SER A 123 8.88 -6.14 15.39
CA SER A 123 7.53 -5.83 14.93
C SER A 123 7.38 -4.41 14.38
N ILE A 124 8.28 -3.46 14.69
CA ILE A 124 8.24 -2.11 14.09
C ILE A 124 8.65 -2.15 12.61
N LEU A 125 9.67 -2.93 12.24
CA LEU A 125 10.12 -3.01 10.84
C LEU A 125 9.09 -3.68 9.93
N ILE A 126 8.37 -4.65 10.47
CA ILE A 126 7.25 -5.33 9.79
C ILE A 126 6.01 -4.43 9.81
N GLY A 127 5.76 -3.76 10.94
CA GLY A 127 4.68 -2.82 11.20
C GLY A 127 4.63 -1.60 10.27
N LEU A 128 5.76 -1.23 9.68
CA LEU A 128 5.84 -0.14 8.69
C LEU A 128 5.59 -0.62 7.25
N GLY A 129 5.51 -1.94 7.02
CA GLY A 129 5.37 -2.54 5.71
C GLY A 129 3.93 -2.93 5.38
N GLY A 130 3.14 -2.03 4.78
CA GLY A 130 1.89 -2.34 4.08
C GLY A 130 0.98 -3.40 4.71
N VAL A 131 0.60 -4.43 3.94
CA VAL A 131 -0.26 -5.53 4.41
C VAL A 131 0.34 -6.30 5.62
N PRO A 132 1.62 -6.71 5.61
CA PRO A 132 2.26 -7.36 6.76
C PRO A 132 2.17 -6.55 8.04
N GLY A 133 2.44 -5.24 7.98
CA GLY A 133 2.35 -4.37 9.14
C GLY A 133 0.93 -4.23 9.68
N THR A 134 -0.06 -4.28 8.80
CA THR A 134 -1.46 -4.27 9.22
C THR A 134 -1.87 -5.55 9.93
N VAL A 135 -1.40 -6.71 9.45
CA VAL A 135 -1.60 -7.99 10.14
C VAL A 135 -0.90 -7.98 11.50
N THR A 136 0.33 -7.46 11.57
CA THR A 136 1.04 -7.25 12.84
C THR A 136 0.26 -6.33 13.78
N ALA A 137 -0.41 -5.30 13.27
CA ALA A 137 -1.24 -4.41 14.08
C ALA A 137 -2.44 -5.12 14.70
N ILE A 138 -3.12 -5.98 13.93
CA ILE A 138 -4.28 -6.75 14.39
C ILE A 138 -3.87 -7.75 15.46
N VAL A 139 -2.74 -8.44 15.27
CA VAL A 139 -2.31 -9.53 16.14
C VAL A 139 -1.57 -9.05 17.40
N ASN A 140 -0.75 -8.01 17.28
CA ASN A 140 0.09 -7.53 18.38
C ASN A 140 -0.40 -6.20 18.98
N HIS A 141 -1.62 -5.74 18.64
CA HIS A 141 -2.19 -4.46 19.09
C HIS A 141 -1.26 -3.25 18.88
N SER A 142 -0.51 -3.27 17.77
CA SER A 142 0.47 -2.22 17.49
C SER A 142 -0.20 -0.99 16.87
N TRP A 143 -0.46 0.01 17.71
CA TRP A 143 -0.92 1.33 17.27
C TRP A 143 -0.05 1.95 16.19
N ALA A 144 1.28 1.80 16.30
CA ALA A 144 2.21 2.37 15.34
C ALA A 144 2.03 1.76 13.94
N ALA A 145 1.82 0.44 13.87
CA ALA A 145 1.61 -0.27 12.62
C ALA A 145 0.22 -0.01 12.01
N ALA A 146 -0.80 0.10 12.86
CA ALA A 146 -2.14 0.47 12.42
C ALA A 146 -2.19 1.89 11.86
N LEU A 147 -1.56 2.85 12.54
CA LEU A 147 -1.48 4.25 12.13
C LEU A 147 -0.64 4.42 10.87
N SER A 148 0.51 3.74 10.75
CA SER A 148 1.35 3.83 9.56
C SER A 148 0.59 3.35 8.31
N ALA A 149 -0.06 2.18 8.39
CA ALA A 149 -0.84 1.62 7.28
C ALA A 149 -2.01 2.54 6.88
N THR A 150 -2.74 3.06 7.88
CA THR A 150 -3.89 3.95 7.68
C THR A 150 -3.47 5.29 7.07
N VAL A 151 -2.48 5.96 7.67
CA VAL A 151 -2.00 7.26 7.19
C VAL A 151 -1.40 7.13 5.80
N PHE A 152 -0.57 6.10 5.56
CA PHE A 152 0.08 5.92 4.28
C PHE A 152 -0.90 5.54 3.17
N GLY A 153 -1.83 4.62 3.44
CA GLY A 153 -2.92 4.27 2.52
C GLY A 153 -3.81 5.48 2.22
N GLY A 154 -4.14 6.28 3.23
CA GLY A 154 -4.92 7.50 3.10
C GLY A 154 -4.23 8.58 2.25
N LEU A 155 -2.93 8.82 2.47
CA LEU A 155 -2.15 9.80 1.70
C LEU A 155 -2.07 9.40 0.22
N VAL A 156 -1.75 8.13 -0.08
CA VAL A 156 -1.71 7.63 -1.46
C VAL A 156 -3.09 7.75 -2.12
N LEU A 157 -4.15 7.35 -1.41
CA LEU A 157 -5.53 7.43 -1.90
C LEU A 157 -5.93 8.87 -2.21
N LEU A 158 -5.69 9.80 -1.28
CA LEU A 158 -5.99 11.21 -1.45
C LEU A 158 -5.30 11.75 -2.70
N CYS A 159 -3.98 11.55 -2.82
CA CYS A 159 -3.21 12.02 -3.97
C CYS A 159 -3.70 11.42 -5.31
N ALA A 160 -4.01 10.12 -5.34
CA ALA A 160 -4.52 9.46 -6.54
C ALA A 160 -5.94 9.92 -6.93
N ALA A 161 -6.78 10.24 -5.94
CA ALA A 161 -8.15 10.70 -6.13
C ALA A 161 -8.26 12.20 -6.46
N LEU A 162 -7.17 12.97 -6.34
CA LEU A 162 -7.19 14.40 -6.64
C LEU A 162 -7.64 14.69 -8.09
N PRO A 163 -8.43 15.75 -8.30
CA PRO A 163 -8.86 16.15 -9.65
C PRO A 163 -7.68 16.54 -10.54
N TRP A 164 -6.57 16.99 -9.97
CA TRP A 164 -5.34 17.31 -10.70
C TRP A 164 -4.66 16.05 -11.25
N THR A 165 -4.64 14.95 -10.49
CA THR A 165 -4.11 13.65 -10.95
C THR A 165 -4.98 13.07 -12.07
N ALA A 166 -6.30 13.25 -12.00
CA ALA A 166 -7.21 12.90 -13.10
C ALA A 166 -6.99 13.80 -14.34
N ALA A 167 -6.77 15.10 -14.15
CA ALA A 167 -6.47 16.00 -15.26
C ALA A 167 -5.18 15.62 -16.01
N TYR A 168 -4.19 15.06 -15.31
CA TYR A 168 -2.93 14.59 -15.89
C TYR A 168 -3.12 13.40 -16.84
N THR A 169 -3.94 12.40 -16.47
CA THR A 169 -4.23 11.24 -17.32
C THR A 169 -5.12 11.61 -18.51
N LEU A 170 -6.04 12.56 -18.34
CA LEU A 170 -6.86 13.11 -19.43
C LEU A 170 -6.06 13.93 -20.46
N ALA A 171 -4.90 14.46 -20.07
CA ALA A 171 -3.98 15.17 -20.96
C ALA A 171 -3.04 14.24 -21.75
N ARG A 172 -3.32 12.93 -21.77
CA ARG A 172 -2.62 11.98 -22.65
C ARG A 172 -2.87 12.40 -24.11
N PRO A 173 -1.83 12.62 -24.93
CA PRO A 173 -2.01 12.80 -26.35
C PRO A 173 -2.76 11.57 -26.87
N VAL A 174 -3.92 11.76 -27.48
CA VAL A 174 -4.56 10.70 -28.26
C VAL A 174 -3.53 10.34 -29.31
N GLU A 175 -2.86 9.19 -29.16
CA GLU A 175 -2.15 8.60 -30.27
C GLU A 175 -3.19 8.50 -31.38
N VAL A 176 -2.92 9.22 -32.49
CA VAL A 176 -3.60 8.98 -33.75
C VAL A 176 -3.45 7.49 -33.97
N VAL A 177 -4.51 6.75 -33.72
CA VAL A 177 -4.66 5.38 -34.17
C VAL A 177 -4.48 5.47 -35.67
N GLY A 178 -3.26 5.17 -36.15
CA GLY A 178 -3.04 4.93 -37.56
C GLY A 178 -4.07 3.87 -37.99
N PRO A 179 -4.67 4.00 -39.19
CA PRO A 179 -5.73 3.10 -39.60
C PRO A 179 -5.23 1.66 -39.48
N ASN A 180 -6.04 0.84 -38.81
CA ASN A 180 -5.86 -0.59 -38.58
C ASN A 180 -5.10 -1.25 -39.74
N VAL A 181 -3.96 -1.88 -39.44
CA VAL A 181 -3.32 -2.89 -40.29
C VAL A 181 -3.68 -4.26 -39.76
#